data_AF-A0A242PB05-F1
#
_entry.id   AF-A0A242PB05-F1
#
_cell.length_a   1.000
_cell.length_b   1.000
_cell.length_c   1.000
_cell.angle_alpha   90.00
_cell.angle_beta   90.00
_cell.angle_gamma   90.00
#
_symmetry.space_group_name_H-M   'P 1'
#
loop_
_entity.id
_entity.type
_entity.pdbx_description
1 polymer ?
#
loop_
_entity_poly.entity_id
_entity_poly.type
_entity_poly.pdbx_seq_one_letter_code
_entity_poly.pdbx_strand_id
1 'polypeptide(L)'
;MKTKIFLGWLFIFSSFIVNAKIFDTYNARMIIYDSTPEAPVGRMRFEITENYIVKYATLTCIRNDNVSRCIANEPDSKYTGYHNLFQLIPERYLRSDEYYNMQEYDGPGYKIYINASLDSMVNNLFSSNTPDRKDKDVAEFLDKIDQLLTGKTEYQFEPIMMDK
;
A
#
# COMPACT_ATOMS: atom_id res chain seq x y z
N MET A 1 -10.11 64.22 -30.44
CA MET A 1 -9.59 64.17 -29.05
C MET A 1 -10.66 63.55 -28.16
N LYS A 2 -10.46 62.30 -27.72
CA LYS A 2 -11.10 61.65 -26.55
C LYS A 2 -10.61 60.19 -26.51
N THR A 3 -9.53 59.97 -25.78
CA THR A 3 -8.98 58.64 -25.49
C THR A 3 -9.78 58.05 -24.33
N LYS A 4 -10.43 56.90 -24.53
CA LYS A 4 -11.00 56.11 -23.43
C LYS A 4 -10.02 54.99 -23.10
N ILE A 5 -9.36 55.11 -21.95
CA ILE A 5 -8.52 54.06 -21.38
C ILE A 5 -9.47 53.11 -20.64
N PHE A 6 -9.63 51.89 -21.18
CA PHE A 6 -10.28 50.79 -20.48
C PHE A 6 -9.24 50.15 -19.54
N LEU A 7 -9.33 50.43 -18.24
CA LEU A 7 -8.63 49.65 -17.22
C LEU A 7 -9.32 48.29 -17.11
N GLY A 8 -8.84 47.31 -17.88
CA GLY A 8 -9.15 45.91 -17.64
C GLY A 8 -8.44 45.46 -16.37
N TRP A 9 -9.20 45.26 -15.29
CA TRP A 9 -8.73 44.58 -14.09
C TRP A 9 -8.39 43.13 -14.45
N LEU A 10 -7.10 42.85 -14.61
CA LEU A 10 -6.57 41.50 -14.74
C LEU A 10 -6.56 40.89 -13.33
N PHE A 11 -7.65 40.23 -12.94
CA PHE A 11 -7.65 39.33 -11.79
C PHE A 11 -6.77 38.12 -12.15
N ILE A 12 -5.49 38.19 -11.80
CA ILE A 12 -4.61 37.03 -11.76
C ILE A 12 -5.06 36.20 -10.57
N PHE A 13 -5.93 35.22 -10.82
CA PHE A 13 -6.08 34.10 -9.91
C PHE A 13 -4.72 33.39 -9.87
N SER A 14 -3.91 33.75 -8.88
CA SER A 14 -2.79 32.93 -8.46
C SER A 14 -3.41 31.70 -7.79
N SER A 15 -3.88 30.75 -8.60
CA SER A 15 -4.06 29.38 -8.15
C SER A 15 -2.67 28.94 -7.72
N PHE A 16 -2.47 28.87 -6.40
CA PHE A 16 -1.37 28.13 -5.82
C PHE A 16 -1.50 26.71 -6.38
N ILE A 17 -0.73 26.40 -7.41
CA ILE A 17 -0.40 25.03 -7.77
C ILE A 17 0.44 24.58 -6.57
N VAL A 18 -0.23 24.04 -5.57
CA VAL A 18 0.42 23.21 -4.57
C VAL A 18 1.12 22.15 -5.41
N ASN A 19 2.45 22.26 -5.50
CA ASN A 19 3.30 21.23 -6.09
C ASN A 19 3.13 19.99 -5.20
N ALA A 20 2.04 19.25 -5.41
CA ALA A 20 1.95 17.89 -4.95
C ALA A 20 3.13 17.19 -5.59
N LYS A 21 4.11 16.81 -4.76
CA LYS A 21 5.28 16.05 -5.18
C LYS A 21 4.71 14.80 -5.85
N ILE A 22 4.82 14.72 -7.18
CA ILE A 22 4.31 13.60 -7.95
C ILE A 22 4.97 12.34 -7.37
N PHE A 23 4.14 11.38 -6.98
CA PHE A 23 4.61 10.09 -6.48
C PHE A 23 5.35 9.38 -7.62
N ASP A 24 6.67 9.28 -7.49
CA ASP A 24 7.49 8.56 -8.46
C ASP A 24 7.39 7.06 -8.19
N THR A 25 6.64 6.36 -9.04
CA THR A 25 6.42 4.91 -8.93
C THR A 25 7.69 4.10 -9.21
N TYR A 26 8.70 4.70 -9.86
CA TYR A 26 9.90 4.00 -10.33
C TYR A 26 10.69 3.33 -9.19
N ASN A 27 10.63 3.90 -7.99
CA ASN A 27 11.27 3.34 -6.78
C ASN A 27 10.24 3.03 -5.68
N ALA A 28 8.96 2.96 -6.03
CA ALA A 28 7.93 2.72 -5.05
C ALA A 28 7.91 1.25 -4.61
N ARG A 29 7.71 1.03 -3.31
CA ARG A 29 7.57 -0.30 -2.73
C ARG A 29 6.40 -0.33 -1.77
N MET A 30 5.56 -1.33 -1.91
CA MET A 30 4.46 -1.59 -0.99
C MET A 30 4.71 -2.92 -0.28
N ILE A 31 4.58 -2.94 1.05
CA ILE A 31 4.72 -4.15 1.85
C ILE A 31 3.44 -4.36 2.64
N ILE A 32 2.81 -5.51 2.46
CA ILE A 32 1.56 -5.86 3.13
C ILE A 32 1.87 -6.94 4.14
N TYR A 33 1.46 -6.73 5.39
CA TYR A 33 1.54 -7.70 6.46
C TYR A 33 0.15 -7.97 6.98
N ASP A 34 -0.32 -9.21 6.91
CA ASP A 34 -1.52 -9.58 7.63
C ASP A 34 -1.22 -9.69 9.13
N SER A 35 -1.91 -8.89 9.95
CA SER A 35 -1.67 -8.78 11.40
C SER A 35 -2.52 -9.74 12.23
N THR A 36 -3.40 -10.54 11.63
CA THR A 36 -4.23 -11.52 12.37
C THR A 36 -4.47 -12.80 11.55
N PRO A 37 -4.41 -13.97 12.20
CA PRO A 37 -5.43 -14.35 13.17
C PRO A 37 -4.87 -14.69 14.54
N GLU A 38 -5.75 -14.59 15.54
CA GLU A 38 -5.62 -15.27 16.83
C GLU A 38 -5.03 -16.67 16.62
N ALA A 39 -4.11 -17.07 17.50
CA ALA A 39 -3.35 -18.30 17.38
C ALA A 39 -4.20 -19.49 16.84
N PRO A 40 -3.70 -20.25 15.85
CA PRO A 40 -2.33 -20.25 15.34
C PRO A 40 -2.05 -19.12 14.34
N VAL A 41 -0.93 -18.43 14.56
CA VAL A 41 -0.54 -17.18 13.89
C VAL A 41 -0.16 -17.48 12.45
N GLY A 42 -1.10 -17.34 11.51
CA GLY A 42 -0.85 -17.31 10.08
C GLY A 42 -0.36 -15.91 9.69
N ARG A 43 0.95 -15.73 9.41
CA ARG A 43 1.48 -14.46 8.88
C ARG A 43 1.67 -14.55 7.38
N MET A 44 0.93 -13.73 6.64
CA MET A 44 1.14 -13.52 5.21
C MET A 44 1.91 -12.22 4.99
N ARG A 45 2.83 -12.25 4.02
CA ARG A 45 3.56 -11.05 3.60
C ARG A 45 3.60 -10.97 2.08
N PHE A 46 3.26 -9.79 1.57
CA PHE A 46 3.47 -9.44 0.16
C PHE A 46 4.45 -8.29 0.05
N GLU A 47 5.29 -8.34 -0.96
CA GLU A 47 6.13 -7.23 -1.40
C GLU A 47 5.81 -6.92 -2.85
N ILE A 48 5.44 -5.68 -3.11
CA ILE A 48 4.96 -5.21 -4.40
C ILE A 48 5.88 -4.06 -4.84
N THR A 49 6.36 -4.14 -6.08
CA THR A 49 7.14 -3.12 -6.78
C THR A 49 6.52 -2.92 -8.16
N GLU A 50 6.89 -1.91 -8.93
CA GLU A 50 6.29 -1.68 -10.25
C GLU A 50 6.29 -2.91 -11.19
N ASN A 51 7.30 -3.77 -11.05
CA ASN A 51 7.58 -4.85 -12.00
C ASN A 51 7.26 -6.26 -11.49
N TYR A 52 7.02 -6.40 -10.18
CA TYR A 52 6.81 -7.72 -9.58
C TYR A 52 6.07 -7.65 -8.25
N ILE A 53 5.45 -8.79 -7.92
CA ILE A 53 4.84 -9.07 -6.62
C ILE A 53 5.47 -10.36 -6.07
N VAL A 54 6.10 -10.28 -4.90
CA VAL A 54 6.53 -11.45 -4.14
C VAL A 54 5.50 -11.76 -3.08
N LYS A 55 4.97 -12.98 -3.10
CA LYS A 55 4.22 -13.58 -2.01
C LYS A 55 5.18 -14.45 -1.20
N TYR A 56 5.45 -14.05 0.03
CA TYR A 56 6.23 -14.88 0.94
C TYR A 56 5.35 -15.99 1.51
N ALA A 57 5.98 -17.12 1.82
CA ALA A 57 5.37 -18.26 2.46
C ALA A 57 4.55 -17.85 3.68
N THR A 58 3.29 -18.28 3.72
CA THR A 58 2.49 -18.14 4.92
C THR A 58 3.14 -18.94 6.04
N LEU A 59 3.44 -18.25 7.14
CA LEU A 59 4.03 -18.88 8.31
C LEU A 59 2.95 -19.20 9.31
N THR A 60 2.84 -20.46 9.73
CA THR A 60 2.07 -20.85 10.92
C THR A 60 3.02 -20.88 12.11
N CYS A 61 2.90 -19.93 13.02
CA CYS A 61 3.72 -19.87 14.23
C CYS A 61 2.96 -20.37 15.46
N ILE A 62 3.55 -21.34 16.16
CA ILE A 62 3.13 -21.78 17.49
C ILE A 62 3.99 -21.04 18.50
N ARG A 63 3.35 -20.31 19.41
CA ARG A 63 4.01 -19.57 20.49
C ARG A 63 3.62 -20.19 21.83
N ASN A 64 4.56 -20.88 22.46
CA ASN A 64 4.45 -21.32 23.86
C ASN A 64 5.51 -20.56 24.68
N ASP A 65 5.41 -20.62 26.02
CA ASP A 65 6.23 -19.83 26.96
C ASP A 65 7.76 -19.88 26.69
N ASN A 66 8.26 -20.95 26.05
CA ASN A 66 9.69 -21.16 25.80
C ASN A 66 10.07 -21.40 24.32
N VAL A 67 9.13 -21.51 23.39
CA VAL A 67 9.42 -21.82 21.97
C VAL A 67 8.48 -21.06 21.04
N SER A 68 9.06 -20.29 20.14
CA SER A 68 8.38 -19.82 18.93
C SER A 68 8.87 -20.68 17.77
N ARG A 69 8.01 -21.55 17.24
CA ARG A 69 8.30 -22.33 16.04
C ARG A 69 7.35 -21.90 14.93
N CYS A 70 7.90 -21.52 13.79
CA CYS A 70 7.13 -21.20 12.59
C CYS A 70 7.36 -22.29 11.55
N ILE A 71 6.28 -22.67 10.86
CA ILE A 71 6.31 -23.60 9.74
C ILE A 71 5.82 -22.83 8.52
N ALA A 72 6.59 -22.87 7.43
CA ALA A 72 6.14 -22.39 6.14
C ALA A 72 5.12 -23.38 5.57
N ASN A 73 3.93 -22.90 5.25
CA ASN A 73 2.85 -23.72 4.72
C ASN A 73 3.00 -23.96 3.20
N GLU A 74 3.72 -23.07 2.50
CA GLU A 74 3.99 -23.11 1.07
C GLU A 74 5.37 -22.49 0.76
N PRO A 75 5.97 -22.71 -0.43
CA PRO A 75 7.14 -21.94 -0.84
C PRO A 75 6.77 -20.48 -1.17
N ASP A 76 7.76 -19.61 -1.10
CA ASP A 76 7.65 -18.26 -1.65
C ASP A 76 7.30 -18.33 -3.14
N SER A 77 6.55 -17.36 -3.64
CA SER A 77 6.19 -17.27 -5.04
C SER A 77 6.26 -15.83 -5.55
N LYS A 78 6.45 -15.69 -6.86
CA LYS A 78 6.65 -14.40 -7.52
C LYS A 78 5.77 -14.31 -8.76
N TYR A 79 5.08 -13.19 -8.87
CA TYR A 79 4.53 -12.70 -10.13
C TYR A 79 5.51 -11.68 -10.72
N THR A 80 5.86 -11.83 -11.99
CA THR A 80 6.67 -10.85 -12.74
C THR A 80 5.86 -10.37 -13.92
N GLY A 81 5.64 -9.07 -14.01
CA GLY A 81 4.77 -8.48 -15.03
C GLY A 81 4.19 -7.15 -14.58
N TYR A 82 3.47 -6.50 -15.50
CA TYR A 82 2.83 -5.23 -15.23
C TYR A 82 1.61 -5.40 -14.33
N HIS A 83 1.46 -4.51 -13.35
CA HIS A 83 0.24 -4.35 -12.57
C HIS A 83 -0.01 -2.88 -12.24
N ASN A 84 -1.25 -2.53 -11.93
CA ASN A 84 -1.66 -1.14 -11.65
C ASN A 84 -1.86 -0.83 -10.16
N LEU A 85 -1.42 -1.70 -9.24
CA LEU A 85 -1.68 -1.53 -7.80
C LEU A 85 -1.21 -0.18 -7.23
N PHE A 86 -0.10 0.38 -7.72
CA PHE A 86 0.36 1.71 -7.29
C PHE A 86 -0.52 2.87 -7.77
N GLN A 87 -1.18 2.72 -8.93
CA GLN A 87 -2.09 3.75 -9.47
C GLN A 87 -3.38 3.85 -8.67
N LEU A 88 -3.68 2.83 -7.87
CA LEU A 88 -4.86 2.77 -7.02
C LEU A 88 -4.60 3.34 -5.62
N ILE A 89 -3.35 3.73 -5.29
CA ILE A 89 -3.05 4.30 -3.97
C ILE A 89 -3.79 5.65 -3.86
N PRO A 90 -4.66 5.84 -2.86
CA PRO A 90 -5.39 7.08 -2.71
C PRO A 90 -4.42 8.26 -2.47
N GLU A 91 -4.66 9.39 -3.15
CA GLU A 91 -3.74 10.54 -3.15
C GLU A 91 -3.41 11.04 -1.74
N ARG A 92 -4.34 10.94 -0.78
CA ARG A 92 -4.12 11.32 0.62
C ARG A 92 -2.97 10.55 1.29
N TYR A 93 -2.67 9.34 0.85
CA TYR A 93 -1.52 8.54 1.33
C TYR A 93 -0.24 8.74 0.51
N LEU A 94 -0.27 9.63 -0.48
CA LEU A 94 0.90 10.00 -1.29
C LEU A 94 1.51 11.34 -0.85
N ARG A 95 0.85 12.06 0.08
CA ARG A 95 1.31 13.36 0.57
C ARG A 95 2.32 13.17 1.70
N SER A 96 3.40 13.94 1.63
CA SER A 96 4.56 13.84 2.52
C SER A 96 4.42 14.66 3.82
N ASP A 97 3.28 15.29 4.05
CA ASP A 97 3.03 16.15 5.20
C ASP A 97 2.31 15.43 6.35
N GLU A 98 1.78 14.23 6.11
CA GLU A 98 1.05 13.46 7.11
C GLU A 98 1.74 12.10 7.32
N TYR A 99 2.58 11.98 8.35
CA TYR A 99 2.96 10.67 8.89
C TYR A 99 1.70 10.03 9.48
N TYR A 100 0.88 9.41 8.63
CA TYR A 100 -0.33 8.73 9.05
C TYR A 100 0.09 7.37 9.61
N ASN A 101 0.23 7.32 10.93
CA ASN A 101 0.57 6.12 11.68
C ASN A 101 -0.55 5.81 12.65
N MET A 102 -1.54 5.03 12.22
CA MET A 102 -2.55 4.46 13.11
C MET A 102 -1.99 3.27 13.90
N GLN A 103 -0.89 3.48 14.62
CA GLN A 103 -0.31 2.50 15.55
C GLN A 103 -1.27 2.09 16.67
N GLU A 104 -2.42 2.76 16.81
CA GLU A 104 -3.41 2.55 17.88
C GLU A 104 -4.45 1.44 17.61
N TYR A 105 -4.37 0.72 16.48
CA TYR A 105 -5.34 -0.34 16.17
C TYR A 105 -4.74 -1.76 16.27
N ASP A 106 -4.92 -2.40 17.43
CA ASP A 106 -4.61 -3.81 17.70
C ASP A 106 -5.74 -4.78 17.27
N GLY A 107 -6.71 -4.33 16.48
CA GLY A 107 -7.80 -5.18 16.01
C GLY A 107 -7.44 -6.01 14.78
N PRO A 108 -8.35 -6.90 14.33
CA PRO A 108 -8.10 -7.77 13.19
C PRO A 108 -7.96 -7.01 11.87
N GLY A 109 -7.05 -7.49 11.01
CA GLY A 109 -6.78 -6.94 9.69
C GLY A 109 -5.32 -7.07 9.27
N TYR A 110 -4.95 -6.34 8.22
CA TYR A 110 -3.60 -6.24 7.68
C TYR A 110 -3.12 -4.78 7.65
N LYS A 111 -1.80 -4.63 7.65
CA LYS A 111 -1.10 -3.37 7.56
C LYS A 111 -0.38 -3.26 6.22
N ILE A 112 -0.55 -2.14 5.53
CA ILE A 112 0.13 -1.79 4.29
C ILE A 112 1.14 -0.69 4.60
N TYR A 113 2.40 -0.93 4.26
CA TYR A 113 3.48 0.03 4.28
C TYR A 113 3.75 0.48 2.84
N ILE A 114 3.69 1.78 2.59
CA ILE A 114 3.95 2.36 1.26
C ILE A 114 5.18 3.26 1.36
N ASN A 115 6.20 2.94 0.58
CA ASN A 115 7.42 3.74 0.44
C ASN A 115 7.39 4.41 -0.94
N ALA A 116 7.48 5.75 -0.96
CA ALA A 116 7.53 6.53 -2.19
C ALA A 116 8.93 6.61 -2.82
N SER A 117 9.97 6.22 -2.10
CA SER A 117 11.32 5.99 -2.61
C SER A 117 12.14 5.16 -1.60
N LEU A 118 13.36 4.74 -1.97
CA LEU A 118 14.28 4.05 -1.06
C LEU A 118 14.58 4.84 0.22
N ASP A 119 14.52 6.18 0.13
CA ASP A 119 14.90 7.12 1.19
C ASP A 119 13.72 7.94 1.74
N SER A 120 12.46 7.65 1.37
CA SER A 120 11.33 8.49 1.77
C SER A 120 10.15 7.74 2.39
N MET A 121 9.29 8.57 2.98
CA MET A 121 8.26 8.32 3.99
C MET A 121 7.51 7.01 3.86
N VAL A 122 7.31 6.40 5.03
CA VAL A 122 6.49 5.22 5.25
C VAL A 122 5.08 5.69 5.61
N ASN A 123 4.16 5.61 4.66
CA ASN A 123 2.73 5.77 4.97
C ASN A 123 2.16 4.41 5.36
N ASN A 124 1.38 4.38 6.45
CA ASN A 124 0.79 3.15 6.97
C ASN A 124 -0.73 3.20 6.76
N LEU A 125 -1.26 2.21 6.05
CA LEU A 125 -2.69 1.97 5.97
C LEU A 125 -3.04 0.69 6.72
N PHE A 126 -4.13 0.70 7.46
CA PHE A 126 -4.66 -0.48 8.15
C PHE A 126 -6.00 -0.85 7.53
N SER A 127 -6.23 -2.14 7.31
CA SER A 127 -7.41 -2.63 6.58
C SER A 127 -8.70 -2.70 7.38
N SER A 128 -8.61 -2.43 8.69
CA SER A 128 -9.73 -2.58 9.61
C SER A 128 -10.89 -1.68 9.23
N ASN A 129 -12.05 -1.89 9.86
CA ASN A 129 -13.26 -1.08 9.70
C ASN A 129 -13.10 0.36 10.24
N THR A 130 -11.95 0.99 9.97
CA THR A 130 -11.68 2.38 10.25
C THR A 130 -12.65 3.25 9.43
N PRO A 131 -12.84 4.51 9.83
CA PRO A 131 -13.56 5.49 9.02
C PRO A 131 -13.04 5.61 7.58
N ASP A 132 -11.82 5.14 7.28
CA ASP A 132 -11.21 5.26 5.95
C ASP A 132 -11.92 4.40 4.89
N ARG A 133 -12.54 3.26 5.22
CA ARG A 133 -13.38 2.52 4.25
C ARG A 133 -14.64 3.28 3.82
N LYS A 134 -14.98 4.41 4.46
CA LYS A 134 -16.06 5.30 3.98
C LYS A 134 -15.60 6.18 2.81
N ASP A 135 -14.30 6.37 2.66
CA ASP A 135 -13.72 7.00 1.49
C ASP A 135 -13.72 5.99 0.34
N LYS A 136 -14.30 6.39 -0.80
CA LYS A 136 -14.50 5.50 -1.94
C LYS A 136 -13.16 5.02 -2.53
N ASP A 137 -12.18 5.90 -2.61
CA ASP A 137 -10.89 5.58 -3.25
C ASP A 137 -10.09 4.64 -2.36
N VAL A 138 -10.18 4.84 -1.03
CA VAL A 138 -9.58 3.92 -0.05
C VAL A 138 -10.26 2.56 -0.07
N ALA A 139 -11.60 2.52 -0.16
CA ALA A 139 -12.34 1.27 -0.25
C ALA A 139 -11.98 0.47 -1.52
N GLU A 140 -11.91 1.13 -2.68
CA GLU A 140 -11.53 0.50 -3.94
C GLU A 140 -10.10 -0.07 -3.90
N PHE A 141 -9.17 0.69 -3.33
CA PHE A 141 -7.80 0.22 -3.11
C PHE A 141 -7.75 -1.01 -2.20
N LEU A 142 -8.41 -0.95 -1.04
CA LEU A 142 -8.45 -2.06 -0.09
C LEU A 142 -9.13 -3.31 -0.66
N ASP A 143 -10.19 -3.16 -1.47
CA ASP A 143 -10.86 -4.30 -2.12
C ASP A 143 -9.92 -5.01 -3.12
N LYS A 144 -9.04 -4.28 -3.79
CA LYS A 144 -8.01 -4.86 -4.67
C LYS A 144 -6.93 -5.60 -3.87
N ILE A 145 -6.56 -5.09 -2.70
CA ILE A 145 -5.68 -5.80 -1.77
C ILE A 145 -6.36 -7.05 -1.22
N ASP A 146 -7.64 -7.00 -0.87
CA ASP A 146 -8.41 -8.15 -0.39
C ASP A 146 -8.49 -9.27 -1.46
N GLN A 147 -8.66 -8.90 -2.74
CA GLN A 147 -8.58 -9.85 -3.86
C GLN A 147 -7.20 -10.51 -3.96
N LEU A 148 -6.13 -9.75 -3.78
CA LEU A 148 -4.76 -10.28 -3.76
C LEU A 148 -4.55 -11.26 -2.60
N LEU A 149 -4.95 -10.90 -1.39
CA LEU A 149 -4.77 -11.71 -0.18
C LEU A 149 -5.60 -13.00 -0.21
N THR A 150 -6.83 -12.95 -0.73
CA THR A 150 -7.72 -14.12 -0.84
C THR A 150 -7.39 -15.03 -2.02
N GLY A 151 -6.39 -14.68 -2.84
CA GLY A 151 -6.03 -15.41 -4.05
C GLY A 151 -7.02 -15.25 -5.20
N LYS A 152 -8.01 -14.35 -5.09
CA LYS A 152 -8.96 -13.99 -6.15
C LYS A 152 -8.37 -12.92 -7.06
N THR A 153 -7.12 -13.12 -7.47
CA THR A 153 -6.37 -12.17 -8.28
C THR A 153 -6.13 -12.68 -9.69
N GLU A 154 -5.90 -11.76 -10.63
CA GLU A 154 -5.50 -12.04 -12.01
C GLU A 154 -4.03 -12.48 -12.12
N TYR A 155 -3.22 -12.25 -11.09
CA TYR A 155 -1.79 -12.55 -11.09
C TYR A 155 -1.52 -14.05 -10.94
N GLN A 156 -0.80 -14.62 -11.90
CA GLN A 156 -0.33 -16.00 -11.84
C GLN A 156 1.05 -16.03 -11.17
N PHE A 157 1.11 -16.57 -9.96
CA PHE A 157 2.35 -16.66 -9.18
C PHE A 157 3.10 -17.94 -9.49
N GLU A 158 4.40 -17.81 -9.72
CA GLU A 158 5.30 -18.94 -9.93
C GLU A 158 6.15 -19.17 -8.67
N PRO A 159 6.39 -20.42 -8.24
CA PRO A 159 7.26 -20.71 -7.10
C PRO A 159 8.67 -20.14 -7.30
N ILE A 160 9.24 -19.52 -6.26
CA ILE A 160 10.65 -19.15 -6.25
C ILE A 160 11.44 -20.41 -5.95
N MET A 161 12.09 -20.97 -6.98
CA MET A 161 13.00 -22.10 -6.81
C MET A 161 14.23 -21.61 -6.02
N MET A 162 14.38 -22.06 -4.79
CA MET A 162 15.66 -21.97 -4.10
C MET A 162 16.57 -23.05 -4.66
N ASP A 163 17.68 -22.66 -5.29
CA ASP A 163 18.77 -23.59 -5.54
C ASP A 163 19.21 -24.18 -4.19
N LYS A 164 19.10 -25.51 -4.07
CA LYS A 164 19.47 -26.27 -2.86
C LYS A 164 20.98 -26.36 -2.70
#